data_AF-A0A1Y1MWQ8-F1
#
_entry.id   AF-A0A1Y1MWQ8-F1
#
_cell.length_a   1.000
_cell.length_b   1.000
_cell.length_c   1.000
_cell.angle_alpha   90.00
_cell.angle_beta   90.00
_cell.angle_gamma   90.00
#
_symmetry.space_group_name_H-M   'P 1'
#
loop_
_entity.id
_entity.type
_entity.pdbx_description
1 polymer ?
#
loop_
_entity_poly.entity_id
_entity_poly.type
_entity_poly.pdbx_seq_one_letter_code
_entity_poly.pdbx_strand_id
1 'polypeptide(L)'
;MASYHMGLKMRVVCSSLIYNKILKLSPSSIRKSTPGYIINLLSGDINAFERVGGLLHMLWIGPLQAILFLYLAWTKIGVSSTFGIGFMVMFIPVYVLLGSILKRYRLKVSTRRDERIRLT
;
A
#
# COMPACT_ATOMS: atom_id res chain seq x y z
N MET A 1 -14.24 -0.32 9.28
CA MET A 1 -15.22 0.41 8.45
C MET A 1 -14.85 1.88 8.24
N ALA A 2 -14.45 2.63 9.27
CA ALA A 2 -14.11 4.05 9.16
C ALA A 2 -12.99 4.37 8.13
N SER A 3 -11.87 3.64 8.15
CA SER A 3 -10.77 3.88 7.20
C SER A 3 -11.16 3.58 5.74
N TYR A 4 -12.02 2.59 5.51
CA TYR A 4 -12.54 2.26 4.18
C TYR A 4 -13.48 3.36 3.68
N HIS A 5 -14.37 3.85 4.55
CA HIS A 5 -15.27 4.94 4.23
C HIS A 5 -14.52 6.25 3.93
N MET A 6 -13.44 6.53 4.65
CA MET A 6 -12.54 7.66 4.38
C MET A 6 -11.84 7.50 3.03
N GLY A 7 -11.36 6.30 2.70
CA GLY A 7 -10.74 5.99 1.41
C GLY A 7 -11.71 6.15 0.24
N LEU A 8 -12.97 5.74 0.40
CA LEU A 8 -14.03 5.93 -0.59
C LEU A 8 -14.33 7.41 -0.81
N LYS A 9 -14.41 8.21 0.27
CA LYS A 9 -14.58 9.67 0.19
C LYS A 9 -13.41 10.32 -0.57
N MET A 10 -12.17 9.96 -0.25
CA MET A 10 -10.99 10.44 -0.97
C MET A 10 -11.07 10.12 -2.47
N ARG A 11 -11.46 8.90 -2.83
CA ARG A 11 -11.62 8.50 -4.24
C ARG A 11 -12.62 9.38 -4.98
N VAL A 12 -13.79 9.63 -4.39
CA VAL A 12 -14.84 10.45 -5.00
C VAL A 12 -14.36 11.90 -5.18
N VAL A 13 -13.74 12.48 -4.15
CA VAL A 13 -13.22 13.86 -4.19
C VAL A 13 -12.10 14.00 -5.23
N CYS A 14 -11.11 13.10 -5.24
CA CYS A 14 -10.01 13.15 -6.20
C CYS A 14 -10.49 12.99 -7.64
N SER A 15 -11.44 12.07 -7.88
CA SER A 15 -12.03 11.87 -9.22
C SER A 15 -12.75 13.13 -9.70
N SER A 16 -13.52 13.78 -8.82
CA SER A 16 -14.21 15.03 -9.11
C SER A 16 -13.23 16.19 -9.39
N LEU A 17 -12.17 16.32 -8.60
CA LEU A 17 -11.14 17.35 -8.79
C LEU A 17 -10.41 17.19 -10.12
N ILE A 18 -10.04 15.96 -10.48
CA ILE A 18 -9.38 15.67 -11.76
C ILE A 18 -10.31 15.98 -12.92
N TYR A 19 -11.58 15.57 -12.84
CA TYR A 19 -12.58 15.88 -13.86
C TYR A 19 -12.74 17.40 -14.05
N ASN A 20 -12.89 18.14 -12.95
CA ASN A 20 -12.97 19.60 -12.97
C ASN A 20 -11.71 20.27 -13.53
N LYS A 21 -10.53 19.70 -13.27
CA LYS A 21 -9.26 20.21 -13.80
C LYS A 21 -9.17 20.00 -15.31
N ILE A 22 -9.60 18.84 -15.80
CA ILE A 22 -9.62 18.52 -17.24
C ILE A 22 -10.54 19.50 -17.98
N LEU A 23 -11.73 19.78 -17.46
CA LEU A 23 -12.67 20.72 -18.08
C LEU A 23 -12.14 22.17 -18.17
N LYS A 24 -11.19 22.55 -17.30
CA LYS A 24 -10.59 23.90 -17.26
C LYS A 24 -9.26 24.01 -18.01
N LEU A 25 -8.69 22.89 -18.47
CA LEU A 25 -7.41 22.89 -19.19
C LEU A 25 -7.62 23.20 -20.67
N SER A 26 -6.66 23.91 -21.27
CA SER A 26 -6.70 24.16 -22.71
C SER A 26 -6.50 22.84 -23.49
N PRO A 27 -7.13 22.69 -24.68
CA PRO A 27 -7.01 21.48 -25.49
C PRO A 27 -5.56 21.12 -25.86
N SER A 28 -4.68 22.11 -25.98
CA SER A 28 -3.25 21.94 -26.22
C SER A 28 -2.50 21.37 -25.01
N SER A 29 -2.92 21.71 -23.78
CA SER A 29 -2.36 21.16 -22.54
C SER A 29 -2.89 19.76 -22.25
N ILE A 30 -4.16 19.50 -22.59
CA ILE A 30 -4.76 18.17 -22.53
C ILE A 30 -4.06 17.23 -23.52
N ARG A 31 -3.75 17.67 -24.73
CA ARG A 31 -2.96 16.85 -25.70
C ARG A 31 -1.58 16.45 -25.19
N LYS A 32 -0.94 17.27 -24.33
CA LYS A 32 0.33 16.91 -23.68
C LYS A 32 0.16 15.81 -22.62
N SER A 33 -1.03 15.65 -22.06
CA SER A 33 -1.37 14.60 -21.10
C SER A 33 -2.16 13.50 -21.81
N THR A 34 -1.52 12.38 -22.15
CA THR A 34 -2.19 11.29 -22.88
C THR A 34 -3.48 10.88 -22.16
N PRO A 35 -4.66 10.83 -22.82
CA PRO A 35 -5.92 10.42 -22.18
C PRO A 35 -5.81 9.08 -21.43
N GLY A 36 -4.99 8.15 -21.94
CA GLY A 36 -4.68 6.89 -21.28
C GLY A 36 -3.95 7.04 -19.92
N TYR A 37 -3.12 8.07 -19.75
CA TYR A 37 -2.47 8.36 -18.46
C TYR A 37 -3.49 8.76 -17.39
N ILE A 38 -4.47 9.61 -17.76
CA ILE A 38 -5.54 10.05 -16.85
C ILE A 38 -6.43 8.86 -16.45
N ILE A 39 -6.75 7.98 -17.39
CA ILE A 39 -7.52 6.76 -17.12
C ILE A 39 -6.73 5.80 -16.22
N ASN A 40 -5.43 5.64 -16.44
CA ASN A 40 -4.57 4.84 -15.59
C ASN A 40 -4.46 5.42 -14.17
N LEU A 41 -4.37 6.75 -14.05
CA LEU A 41 -4.37 7.45 -12.77
C LEU A 41 -5.68 7.22 -12.00
N LEU A 42 -6.84 7.38 -12.65
CA LEU A 42 -8.14 7.14 -12.03
C LEU A 42 -8.35 5.67 -11.62
N SER A 43 -7.97 4.73 -12.49
CA SER A 43 -8.25 3.31 -12.30
C SER A 43 -7.22 2.58 -11.43
N GLY A 44 -5.96 3.02 -11.45
CA GLY A 44 -4.88 2.46 -10.63
C GLY A 44 -4.72 3.19 -9.31
N ASP A 45 -4.24 4.41 -9.39
CA ASP A 45 -3.73 5.15 -8.23
C ASP A 45 -4.85 5.62 -7.32
N ILE A 46 -5.96 6.14 -7.88
CA ILE A 46 -7.07 6.62 -7.04
C ILE A 46 -7.78 5.45 -6.33
N ASN A 47 -7.94 4.32 -7.02
CA ASN A 47 -8.50 3.11 -6.42
C ASN A 47 -7.60 2.50 -5.33
N ALA A 48 -6.31 2.82 -5.32
CA ALA A 48 -5.40 2.36 -4.28
C ALA A 48 -5.62 3.07 -2.94
N PHE A 49 -6.16 4.30 -2.91
CA PHE A 49 -6.40 5.04 -1.66
C PHE A 49 -7.34 4.32 -0.68
N GLU A 50 -8.31 3.56 -1.19
CA GLU A 50 -9.18 2.72 -0.36
C GLU A 50 -8.39 1.70 0.47
N ARG A 51 -7.30 1.16 -0.08
CA ARG A 51 -6.44 0.18 0.58
C ARG A 51 -5.35 0.83 1.43
N VAL A 52 -4.76 1.92 0.94
CA VAL A 52 -3.63 2.62 1.59
C VAL A 52 -4.05 3.19 2.95
N GLY A 53 -5.28 3.71 3.08
CA GLY A 53 -5.78 4.24 4.35
C GLY A 53 -5.77 3.21 5.50
N GLY A 54 -6.08 1.94 5.20
CA GLY A 54 -5.99 0.86 6.18
C GLY A 54 -4.54 0.48 6.51
N LEU A 55 -3.69 0.38 5.48
CA LEU A 55 -2.28 0.02 5.63
C LEU A 55 -1.49 1.05 6.46
N LEU A 56 -1.74 2.34 6.27
CA LEU A 56 -1.11 3.41 7.04
C LEU A 56 -1.43 3.31 8.53
N HIS A 57 -2.68 2.95 8.87
CA HIS A 57 -3.10 2.77 10.25
C HIS A 57 -2.38 1.59 10.92
N MET A 58 -2.21 0.50 10.18
CA MET A 58 -1.51 -0.69 10.65
C MET A 58 0.00 -0.46 10.85
N LEU A 59 0.59 0.51 10.15
CA LEU A 59 2.03 0.78 10.21
C LEU A 59 2.49 1.24 11.59
N TRP A 60 1.64 1.98 12.33
CA TRP A 60 1.95 2.45 13.69
C TRP A 60 1.27 1.63 14.78
N ILE A 61 0.07 1.09 14.52
CA ILE A 61 -0.62 0.22 15.49
C ILE A 61 0.11 -1.11 15.64
N GLY A 62 0.64 -1.69 14.56
CA GLY A 62 1.36 -2.98 14.62
C GLY A 62 2.50 -2.97 15.63
N PRO A 63 3.44 -2.01 15.56
CA PRO A 63 4.52 -1.89 16.55
C PRO A 63 4.02 -1.67 17.98
N LEU A 64 3.03 -0.79 18.15
CA LEU A 64 2.47 -0.50 19.48
C LEU A 64 1.81 -1.73 20.10
N GLN A 65 1.05 -2.48 19.30
CA GLN A 65 0.42 -3.73 19.71
C GLN A 65 1.47 -4.81 20.05
N ALA A 66 2.55 -4.90 19.28
CA ALA A 66 3.65 -5.83 19.57
C ALA A 66 4.32 -5.51 20.91
N ILE A 67 4.64 -4.23 21.18
CA ILE A 67 5.22 -3.80 22.45
C ILE A 67 4.31 -4.15 23.62
N LEU A 68 3.01 -3.86 23.49
CA LEU A 68 2.03 -4.15 24.53
C LEU A 68 1.90 -5.66 24.79
N PHE A 69 1.91 -6.48 23.73
CA PHE A 69 1.88 -7.93 23.85
C PHE A 69 3.12 -8.48 24.57
N LEU A 70 4.32 -7.99 24.20
CA LEU A 70 5.57 -8.39 24.84
C LEU A 70 5.59 -8.01 26.34
N TYR A 71 5.12 -6.81 26.66
CA TYR A 71 5.02 -6.33 28.04
C TYR A 71 4.06 -7.19 28.87
N LEU A 72 2.87 -7.49 28.34
CA LEU A 72 1.90 -8.35 29.01
C LEU A 72 2.40 -9.79 29.17
N ALA A 73 3.06 -10.34 28.15
CA ALA A 73 3.66 -11.67 28.22
C ALA A 73 4.72 -11.75 29.33
N TRP A 74 5.60 -10.74 29.42
CA TRP A 74 6.62 -10.68 30.47
C TRP A 74 6.00 -10.58 31.86
N THR A 75 5.01 -9.70 32.04
CA THR A 75 4.39 -9.46 33.36
C THR A 75 3.48 -10.60 33.83
N LYS A 76 2.81 -11.33 32.93
CA LYS A 76 1.88 -12.41 33.30
C LYS A 76 2.51 -13.80 33.32
N ILE A 77 3.47 -14.07 32.44
CA ILE A 77 4.05 -15.41 32.24
C ILE A 77 5.49 -15.48 32.78
N GLY A 78 6.14 -14.33 33.00
CA GLY A 78 7.50 -14.28 33.54
C GLY A 78 8.53 -14.86 32.56
N VAL A 79 9.58 -15.48 33.09
CA VAL A 79 10.73 -15.99 32.31
C VAL A 79 10.30 -17.03 31.27
N SER A 80 9.23 -17.79 31.50
CA SER A 80 8.69 -18.75 30.53
C SER A 80 8.21 -18.11 29.22
N SER A 81 7.91 -16.81 29.21
CA SER A 81 7.54 -16.06 27.99
C SER A 81 8.68 -15.89 26.98
N THR A 82 9.93 -15.99 27.44
CA THR A 82 11.13 -15.76 26.61
C THR A 82 11.20 -16.67 25.39
N PHE A 83 10.80 -17.95 25.54
CA PHE A 83 10.73 -18.89 24.41
C PHE A 83 9.71 -18.47 23.37
N GLY A 84 8.52 -18.02 23.79
CA GLY A 84 7.48 -17.55 22.86
C GLY A 84 7.89 -16.26 22.13
N ILE A 85 8.56 -15.35 22.84
CA ILE A 85 9.11 -14.12 22.26
C ILE A 85 10.20 -14.46 21.24
N GLY A 86 11.13 -15.34 21.60
CA GLY A 86 12.19 -15.79 20.70
C GLY A 86 11.65 -16.47 19.44
N PHE A 87 10.63 -17.31 19.60
CA PHE A 87 9.93 -17.93 18.47
C PHE A 87 9.27 -16.89 17.56
N MET A 88 8.59 -15.87 18.11
CA MET A 88 8.03 -14.79 17.29
C MET A 88 9.10 -13.97 16.55
N VAL A 89 10.22 -13.66 17.22
CA VAL A 89 11.34 -12.95 16.60
C VAL A 89 11.93 -13.75 15.45
N MET A 90 11.95 -15.09 15.52
CA MET A 90 12.39 -15.95 14.43
C MET A 90 11.56 -15.80 13.14
N PHE A 91 10.29 -15.42 13.24
CA PHE A 91 9.47 -15.18 12.04
C PHE A 91 9.81 -13.87 11.33
N ILE A 92 10.37 -12.88 12.02
CA ILE A 92 10.76 -11.59 11.42
C ILE A 92 11.68 -11.79 10.19
N PRO A 93 12.83 -12.51 10.29
CA PRO A 93 13.67 -12.74 9.12
C PRO A 93 12.97 -13.56 8.02
N VAL A 94 12.09 -14.50 8.38
CA VAL A 94 11.29 -15.27 7.41
C VAL A 94 10.39 -14.33 6.59
N TYR A 95 9.66 -13.43 7.27
CA TYR A 95 8.83 -12.43 6.60
C TYR A 95 9.64 -11.47 5.73
N VAL A 96 10.82 -11.02 6.19
CA VAL A 96 11.71 -10.15 5.41
C VAL A 96 12.24 -10.86 4.15
N LEU A 97 12.62 -12.13 4.27
CA LEU A 97 13.12 -12.93 3.16
C LEU A 97 12.02 -13.16 2.12
N LEU A 98 10.82 -13.60 2.55
CA LEU A 98 9.67 -13.76 1.68
C LEU A 98 9.29 -12.45 0.99
N GLY A 99 9.28 -11.33 1.72
CA GLY A 99 9.04 -10.00 1.16
C GLY A 99 10.06 -9.61 0.10
N SER A 100 11.34 -9.91 0.34
CA SER A 100 12.42 -9.66 -0.62
C SER A 100 12.27 -10.50 -1.89
N ILE A 101 11.89 -11.77 -1.76
CA ILE A 101 11.60 -12.67 -2.88
C ILE A 101 10.43 -12.12 -3.70
N LEU A 102 9.31 -11.81 -3.05
CA LEU A 102 8.13 -11.23 -3.71
C LEU A 102 8.45 -9.92 -4.44
N LYS A 103 9.26 -9.05 -3.83
CA LYS A 103 9.74 -7.81 -4.45
C LYS A 103 10.52 -8.10 -5.74
N ARG A 104 11.45 -9.07 -5.72
CA ARG A 104 12.22 -9.48 -6.91
C ARG A 104 11.30 -9.98 -8.03
N TYR A 105 10.34 -10.84 -7.72
CA TYR A 105 9.38 -11.32 -8.71
C TYR A 105 8.50 -10.20 -9.27
N ARG A 106 8.01 -9.29 -8.41
CA ARG A 106 7.23 -8.12 -8.86
C ARG A 106 8.02 -7.23 -9.82
N LEU A 107 9.29 -6.97 -9.53
CA LEU A 107 10.17 -6.21 -10.41
C LEU A 107 10.34 -6.90 -11.76
N LYS A 108 10.62 -8.22 -11.76
CA LYS A 108 10.76 -9.00 -13.00
C LYS A 108 9.49 -8.99 -13.85
N VAL A 109 8.32 -9.06 -13.22
CA VAL A 109 7.02 -8.94 -13.91
C VAL A 109 6.80 -7.54 -14.46
N SER A 110 7.21 -6.49 -13.74
CA SER A 110 7.13 -5.11 -14.23
C SER A 110 7.99 -4.90 -15.47
N THR A 111 9.27 -5.28 -15.40
CA THR A 111 10.22 -5.13 -16.53
C THR A 111 9.74 -5.86 -17.78
N ARG A 112 9.24 -7.09 -17.64
CA ARG A 112 8.67 -7.84 -18.77
C ARG A 112 7.41 -7.21 -19.37
N ARG A 113 6.61 -6.53 -18.54
CA ARG A 113 5.46 -5.75 -19.04
C ARG A 113 5.93 -4.55 -19.85
N ASP A 114 6.95 -3.85 -19.36
CA ASP A 114 7.52 -2.68 -20.04
C ASP A 114 8.15 -3.05 -21.40
N GLU A 115 8.83 -4.19 -21.49
CA GLU A 115 9.37 -4.72 -22.75
C GLU A 115 8.28 -5.05 -23.77
N ARG A 116 7.17 -5.68 -23.36
CA ARG A 116 6.06 -5.98 -24.26
C ARG A 116 5.41 -4.73 -24.84
N ILE A 117 5.19 -3.70 -24.00
CA ILE A 117 4.58 -2.43 -24.42
C ILE A 117 5.49 -1.67 -25.38
N ARG A 118 6.81 -1.90 -25.34
CA ARG A 118 7.76 -1.28 -26.29
C ARG A 118 7.84 -1.97 -27.66
N LEU A 119 7.46 -3.25 -27.73
CA LEU A 119 7.48 -4.04 -28.97
C LEU A 119 6.17 -3.96 -29.77
N THR A 120 5.11 -3.40 -29.18
CA THR A 120 3.81 -3.14 -29.80
C THR A 120 3.66 -1.65 -30.03
#